data_AF-A0A835T4V6-F1
#
_entry.id   AF-A0A835T4V6-F1
#
_cell.length_a   1.000
_cell.length_b   1.000
_cell.length_c   1.000
_cell.angle_alpha   90.00
_cell.angle_beta   90.00
_cell.angle_gamma   90.00
#
_symmetry.space_group_name_H-M   'P 1'
#
loop_
_entity.id
_entity.type
_entity.pdbx_description
1 polymer ?
#
loop_
_entity_poly.entity_id
_entity_poly.type
_entity_poly.pdbx_seq_one_letter_code
_entity_poly.pdbx_strand_id
1 'polypeptide(L)'
;MSSNVRQLISRLIPPARKQFEHLQAHRRDVVWGNTQITLRVRQYPKSKDERVSLVLPNWHRVRLWSETLRRKVELVMTNDTLRHIEDMGGLDAYLINTPESKLKSNPASAVKWEVMCALRRKEAAAMMRQGVDSPLSGAAAGAPGRESA
;
A
#
# COMPACT_ATOMS: atom_id res chain seq x y z
N MET A 1 0.57 -15.50 14.42
CA MET A 1 1.99 -15.94 14.39
C MET A 1 2.07 -17.35 14.95
N SER A 2 2.69 -18.30 14.24
CA SER A 2 2.90 -19.66 14.72
C SER A 2 3.85 -19.70 15.93
N SER A 3 3.72 -20.72 16.78
CA SER A 3 4.55 -20.90 17.98
C SER A 3 6.05 -20.87 17.65
N ASN A 4 6.44 -21.55 16.56
CA ASN A 4 7.82 -21.63 16.09
C ASN A 4 8.42 -20.27 15.74
N VAL A 5 7.64 -19.37 15.14
CA VAL A 5 8.13 -18.02 14.77
C VAL A 5 8.43 -17.19 16.02
N ARG A 6 7.60 -17.30 17.08
CA ARG A 6 7.85 -16.60 18.35
C ARG A 6 9.13 -17.08 19.02
N GLN A 7 9.40 -18.39 18.97
CA GLN A 7 10.65 -18.96 19.49
C GLN A 7 11.88 -18.49 18.71
N LEU A 8 11.78 -18.32 17.40
CA LEU A 8 12.88 -17.77 16.59
C LEU A 8 13.14 -16.29 16.87
N ILE A 9 12.08 -15.51 17.13
CA ILE A 9 12.19 -14.09 17.49
C ILE A 9 12.86 -13.91 18.85
N SER A 10 12.62 -14.79 19.83
CA SER A 10 13.31 -14.68 21.13
C SER A 10 14.81 -14.99 21.05
N ARG A 11 15.24 -15.76 20.05
CA ARG A 11 16.66 -16.06 19.77
C ARG A 11 17.38 -14.99 18.93
N LEU A 12 16.69 -13.92 18.53
CA LEU A 12 17.27 -12.82 17.75
C LEU A 12 18.25 -11.99 18.60
N ILE A 13 19.31 -11.49 17.96
CA ILE A 13 20.28 -10.58 18.58
C ILE A 13 19.55 -9.26 18.98
N PRO A 14 19.82 -8.64 20.15
CA PRO A 14 19.06 -7.49 20.65
C PRO A 14 18.85 -6.32 19.66
N PRO A 15 19.87 -5.83 18.93
CA PRO A 15 19.68 -4.85 17.85
C PRO A 15 18.71 -5.30 16.75
N ALA A 16 18.83 -6.55 16.27
CA ALA A 16 17.94 -7.07 15.25
C ALA A 16 16.48 -7.17 15.74
N ARG A 17 16.30 -7.47 17.04
CA ARG A 17 14.98 -7.50 17.67
C ARG A 17 14.34 -6.11 17.69
N LYS A 18 15.08 -5.08 18.11
CA LYS A 18 14.61 -3.69 18.09
C LYS A 18 14.24 -3.24 16.67
N GLN A 19 15.06 -3.58 15.68
CA GLN A 19 14.76 -3.31 14.28
C GLN A 19 13.47 -3.99 13.82
N PHE A 20 13.28 -5.27 14.15
CA PHE A 20 12.06 -5.99 13.82
C PHE A 20 10.81 -5.40 14.46
N GLU A 21 10.87 -5.04 15.75
CA GLU A 21 9.77 -4.39 16.47
C GLU A 21 9.41 -3.03 15.84
N HIS A 22 10.42 -2.22 15.51
CA HIS A 22 10.23 -0.95 14.82
C HIS A 22 9.54 -1.12 13.45
N LEU A 23 9.98 -2.11 12.67
CA LEU A 23 9.42 -2.41 11.35
C LEU A 23 8.01 -2.99 11.41
N GLN A 24 7.68 -3.75 12.45
CA GLN A 24 6.31 -4.20 12.68
C GLN A 24 5.39 -3.03 13.00
N ALA A 25 5.83 -2.13 13.88
CA ALA A 25 5.05 -0.96 14.27
C ALA A 25 4.75 -0.05 13.06
N HIS A 26 5.73 0.19 12.20
CA HIS A 26 5.62 1.11 11.06
C HIS A 26 5.41 0.40 9.71
N ARG A 27 4.92 -0.84 9.73
CA ARG A 27 4.83 -1.69 8.52
C ARG A 27 4.01 -1.05 7.40
N ARG A 28 2.91 -0.36 7.76
CA ARG A 28 1.99 0.25 6.79
C ARG A 28 2.44 1.64 6.36
N ASP A 29 3.24 2.32 7.16
CA ASP A 29 3.61 3.72 6.91
C ASP A 29 4.85 3.82 6.03
N VAL A 30 5.76 2.85 6.13
CA VAL A 30 7.09 2.98 5.53
C VAL A 30 7.18 2.40 4.13
N VAL A 31 6.60 1.23 3.85
CA VAL A 31 6.85 0.52 2.60
C VAL A 31 5.56 0.12 1.90
N TRP A 32 5.51 0.38 0.60
CA TRP A 32 4.44 -0.09 -0.28
C TRP A 32 4.77 -1.47 -0.87
N GLY A 33 3.83 -2.40 -0.74
CA GLY A 33 3.89 -3.72 -1.34
C GLY A 33 3.81 -4.86 -0.32
N ASN A 34 4.07 -6.08 -0.78
CA ASN A 34 4.06 -7.26 0.08
C ASN A 34 5.39 -7.40 0.82
N THR A 35 5.56 -6.65 1.90
CA THR A 35 6.74 -6.75 2.76
C THR A 35 6.70 -8.06 3.55
N GLN A 36 7.43 -9.07 3.07
CA GLN A 36 7.72 -10.30 3.79
C GLN A 36 9.11 -10.19 4.42
N ILE A 37 9.15 -10.17 5.74
CA ILE A 37 10.40 -10.21 6.49
C ILE A 37 10.72 -11.68 6.77
N THR A 38 11.90 -12.13 6.35
CA THR A 38 12.29 -13.53 6.50
C THR A 38 13.25 -13.69 7.68
N LEU A 39 13.01 -14.70 8.52
CA LEU A 39 13.96 -15.10 9.56
C LEU A 39 14.86 -16.18 8.98
N ARG A 40 16.17 -15.90 8.93
CA ARG A 40 17.17 -16.87 8.47
C ARG A 40 17.96 -17.38 9.66
N VAL A 41 17.86 -18.69 9.90
CA VAL A 41 18.74 -19.39 10.83
C VAL A 41 20.02 -19.76 10.09
N ARG A 42 21.17 -19.38 10.64
CA ARG A 42 22.50 -19.81 10.19
C ARG A 42 23.09 -20.71 11.25
N GLN A 43 23.46 -21.93 10.86
CA GLN A 43 24.17 -22.87 11.71
C GLN A 43 25.66 -22.80 11.40
N TYR A 44 26.50 -22.75 12.44
CA TYR A 44 27.94 -22.76 12.32
C TYR A 44 28.47 -24.15 12.69
N PRO A 45 28.83 -25.01 11.73
CA PRO A 45 29.10 -26.43 12.00
C PRO A 45 30.29 -26.66 12.92
N LYS A 46 31.27 -25.74 12.94
CA LYS A 46 32.46 -25.84 13.79
C LYS A 46 32.18 -25.54 15.27
N SER A 47 31.32 -24.56 15.56
CA SER A 47 30.96 -24.18 16.93
C SER A 47 29.62 -24.75 17.40
N LYS A 48 28.86 -25.41 16.50
CA LYS A 48 27.47 -25.85 16.70
C LYS A 48 26.51 -24.72 17.10
N ASP A 49 26.91 -23.46 16.91
CA ASP A 49 26.08 -22.31 17.23
C ASP A 49 25.01 -22.10 16.16
N GLU A 50 23.80 -21.79 16.61
CA GLU A 50 22.72 -21.32 15.74
C GLU A 50 22.51 -19.82 15.95
N ARG A 51 22.52 -19.05 14.85
CA ARG A 51 22.22 -17.63 14.89
C ARG A 51 21.03 -17.31 14.02
N VAL A 52 20.03 -16.68 14.61
CA VAL A 52 18.86 -16.20 13.88
C VAL A 52 19.12 -14.75 13.44
N SER A 53 19.04 -14.53 12.13
CA SER A 53 19.25 -13.23 11.50
C SER A 53 17.97 -12.77 10.79
N LEU A 54 17.74 -11.46 10.82
CA LEU A 54 16.67 -10.83 10.08
C LEU A 54 17.12 -10.62 8.63
N VAL A 55 16.31 -11.02 7.66
CA VAL A 55 16.53 -10.74 6.24
C VAL A 55 15.41 -9.82 5.78
N LEU A 56 15.79 -8.57 5.49
CA LEU A 56 14.89 -7.54 4.99
C LEU A 56 14.86 -7.61 3.46
N PRO A 57 13.69 -7.38 2.83
CA PRO A 57 13.64 -7.18 1.40
C PRO A 57 14.28 -5.84 1.03
N ASN A 58 14.77 -5.73 -0.21
CA ASN A 58 15.39 -4.50 -0.69
C ASN A 58 14.32 -3.42 -0.86
N TRP A 59 14.44 -2.35 -0.07
CA TRP A 59 13.59 -1.17 -0.17
C TRP A 59 14.29 -0.08 -0.96
N HIS A 60 13.56 0.48 -1.91
CA HIS A 60 14.06 1.56 -2.75
C HIS A 60 13.13 2.75 -2.63
N ARG A 61 13.70 3.92 -2.36
CA ARG A 61 12.99 5.20 -2.45
C ARG A 61 13.00 5.63 -3.90
N VAL A 62 11.81 5.75 -4.50
CA VAL A 62 11.64 6.05 -5.92
C VAL A 62 10.70 7.22 -6.12
N ARG A 63 10.80 7.87 -7.27
CA ARG A 63 9.94 8.99 -7.68
C ARG A 63 9.24 8.59 -8.96
N LEU A 64 7.95 8.26 -8.88
CA LEU A 64 7.16 7.81 -10.02
C LEU A 64 6.28 8.94 -10.53
N TRP A 65 6.15 9.06 -11.85
CA TRP A 65 5.27 10.04 -12.47
C TRP A 65 3.81 9.55 -12.42
N SER A 66 2.90 10.41 -11.97
CA SER A 66 1.44 10.19 -12.09
C SER A 66 0.90 11.13 -13.16
N GLU A 67 0.27 10.56 -14.19
CA GLU A 67 -0.36 11.33 -15.27
C GLU A 67 -1.62 12.04 -14.79
N THR A 68 -2.35 11.39 -13.88
CA THR A 68 -3.59 11.93 -13.33
C THR A 68 -3.31 13.17 -12.50
N LEU A 69 -2.30 13.11 -11.62
CA LEU A 69 -1.92 14.19 -10.73
C LEU A 69 -0.92 15.18 -11.36
N ARG A 70 -0.34 14.86 -12.53
CA ARG A 70 0.70 15.65 -13.22
C ARG A 70 1.90 16.01 -12.34
N ARG A 71 2.29 15.11 -11.44
CA ARG A 71 3.42 15.30 -10.53
C ARG A 71 4.16 14.00 -10.27
N LYS A 72 5.40 14.12 -9.81
CA LYS A 72 6.18 12.98 -9.28
C LYS A 72 5.76 12.69 -7.85
N VAL A 73 5.41 11.44 -7.55
CA VAL A 73 5.08 10.95 -6.22
C VAL A 73 6.29 10.18 -5.68
N GLU A 74 6.75 10.55 -4.49
CA GLU A 74 7.86 9.86 -3.84
C GLU A 74 7.34 8.76 -2.93
N LEU A 75 7.77 7.53 -3.16
CA LEU A 75 7.32 6.36 -2.41
C LEU A 75 8.51 5.44 -2.12
N VAL A 76 8.43 4.71 -1.01
CA VAL A 76 9.37 3.64 -0.69
C VAL A 76 8.69 2.32 -1.00
N MET A 77 9.31 1.53 -1.87
CA MET A 77 8.71 0.29 -2.37
C MET A 77 9.73 -0.83 -2.57
N THR A 78 9.20 -2.03 -2.77
CA THR A 78 10.00 -3.22 -3.09
C THR A 78 10.18 -3.36 -4.60
N ASN A 79 11.24 -4.05 -5.03
CA ASN A 79 11.49 -4.33 -6.45
C ASN A 79 10.38 -5.13 -7.13
N ASP A 80 9.71 -6.02 -6.39
CA ASP A 80 8.55 -6.77 -6.90
C ASP A 80 7.39 -5.82 -7.26
N THR A 81 7.12 -4.86 -6.38
CA THR A 81 6.08 -3.85 -6.63
C THR A 81 6.44 -2.91 -7.78
N LEU A 82 7.72 -2.54 -7.92
CA LEU A 82 8.20 -1.77 -9.07
C LEU A 82 7.94 -2.50 -10.39
N ARG A 83 8.31 -3.78 -10.48
CA ARG A 83 8.07 -4.61 -11.67
C ARG A 83 6.58 -4.70 -12.00
N HIS A 84 5.74 -4.94 -10.99
CA HIS A 84 4.30 -4.95 -11.20
C HIS A 84 3.75 -3.62 -11.73
N ILE A 85 4.25 -2.48 -11.24
CA ILE A 85 3.86 -1.16 -11.74
C ILE A 85 4.24 -1.00 -13.22
N GLU A 86 5.42 -1.46 -13.60
CA GLU A 86 5.89 -1.46 -15.00
C GLU A 86 5.02 -2.38 -15.88
N ASP A 87 4.73 -3.59 -15.42
CA ASP A 87 3.90 -4.57 -16.14
C ASP A 87 2.46 -4.06 -16.37
N MET A 88 1.92 -3.30 -15.41
CA MET A 88 0.59 -2.67 -15.53
C MET A 88 0.58 -1.37 -16.32
N GLY A 89 1.73 -0.90 -16.81
CA GLY A 89 1.83 0.28 -17.64
C GLY A 89 1.76 1.60 -16.87
N GLY A 90 2.07 1.60 -15.57
CA GLY A 90 2.25 2.83 -14.80
C GLY A 90 1.61 2.85 -13.42
N LEU A 91 1.92 3.92 -12.67
CA LEU A 91 1.49 4.10 -11.28
C LEU A 91 -0.04 4.17 -11.15
N ASP A 92 -0.68 4.98 -11.98
CA ASP A 92 -2.12 5.24 -11.88
C ASP A 92 -2.93 3.98 -12.23
N ALA A 93 -2.52 3.25 -13.27
CA ALA A 93 -3.13 1.98 -13.66
C ALA A 93 -3.03 0.94 -12.53
N TYR A 94 -1.87 0.85 -11.89
CA TYR A 94 -1.68 -0.03 -10.73
C TYR A 94 -2.61 0.34 -9.56
N LEU A 95 -2.72 1.62 -9.22
CA LEU A 95 -3.53 2.10 -8.10
C LEU A 95 -5.02 1.81 -8.30
N ILE A 96 -5.53 2.00 -9.51
CA ILE A 96 -6.94 1.78 -9.85
C ILE A 96 -7.28 0.29 -9.80
N ASN A 97 -6.46 -0.54 -10.45
CA ASN A 97 -6.70 -1.98 -10.55
C ASN A 97 -6.45 -2.75 -9.25
N THR A 98 -5.59 -2.23 -8.37
CA THR A 98 -5.22 -2.95 -7.14
C THR A 98 -6.21 -2.66 -6.01
N PRO A 99 -6.83 -3.70 -5.39
CA PRO A 99 -7.72 -3.51 -4.26
C PRO A 99 -6.95 -3.05 -3.02
N GLU A 100 -7.58 -2.23 -2.18
CA GLU A 100 -6.94 -1.59 -1.03
C GLU A 100 -6.27 -2.58 -0.06
N SER A 101 -6.88 -3.76 0.12
CA SER A 101 -6.31 -4.86 0.91
C SER A 101 -4.93 -5.32 0.44
N LYS A 102 -4.60 -5.15 -0.85
CA LYS A 102 -3.30 -5.50 -1.44
C LYS A 102 -2.28 -4.37 -1.37
N LEU A 103 -2.69 -3.10 -1.29
CA LEU A 103 -1.75 -1.98 -1.17
C LEU A 103 -0.98 -2.06 0.17
N LYS A 104 -1.63 -2.53 1.25
CA LYS A 104 -1.02 -2.76 2.58
C LYS A 104 -0.21 -1.57 3.13
N SER A 105 -0.43 -0.37 2.61
CA SER A 105 0.37 0.82 2.88
C SER A 105 -0.50 2.06 2.90
N ASN A 106 -0.39 2.82 4.00
CA ASN A 106 -1.14 4.06 4.24
C ASN A 106 -0.83 5.15 3.20
N PRO A 107 0.45 5.48 2.88
CA PRO A 107 0.74 6.48 1.85
C PRO A 107 0.21 6.05 0.48
N ALA A 108 0.24 4.75 0.17
CA ALA A 108 -0.26 4.27 -1.12
C ALA A 108 -1.79 4.36 -1.22
N SER A 109 -2.52 4.04 -0.14
CA SER A 109 -3.97 4.29 -0.05
C SER A 109 -4.31 5.78 -0.18
N ALA A 110 -3.52 6.66 0.44
CA ALA A 110 -3.73 8.11 0.32
C ALA A 110 -3.55 8.59 -1.13
N VAL A 111 -2.50 8.15 -1.81
CA VAL A 111 -2.27 8.49 -3.24
C VAL A 111 -3.38 7.91 -4.11
N LYS A 112 -3.84 6.69 -3.85
CA LYS A 112 -5.00 6.11 -4.56
C LYS A 112 -6.23 6.99 -4.40
N TRP A 113 -6.54 7.41 -3.18
CA TRP A 113 -7.66 8.30 -2.90
C TRP A 113 -7.54 9.62 -3.66
N GLU A 114 -6.36 10.25 -3.64
CA GLU A 114 -6.10 11.47 -4.41
C GLU A 114 -6.33 11.29 -5.91
N VAL A 115 -5.83 10.19 -6.49
CA VAL A 115 -6.03 9.85 -7.91
C VAL A 115 -7.51 9.66 -8.22
N MET A 116 -8.24 8.91 -7.40
CA MET A 116 -9.69 8.70 -7.59
C MET A 116 -10.48 10.01 -7.49
N CYS A 117 -10.16 10.88 -6.53
CA CYS A 117 -10.76 12.21 -6.44
C CYS A 117 -10.43 13.07 -7.66
N ALA A 118 -9.19 13.03 -8.15
CA ALA A 118 -8.78 13.78 -9.32
C ALA A 118 -9.48 13.28 -10.61
N LEU A 119 -9.66 11.97 -10.76
CA LEU A 119 -10.41 11.39 -11.87
C LEU A 119 -11.88 11.83 -11.85
N ARG A 120 -12.56 11.69 -10.71
CA ARG A 120 -13.95 12.15 -10.56
C ARG A 120 -14.11 13.63 -10.86
N ARG A 121 -13.15 14.46 -10.44
CA ARG A 121 -13.14 15.91 -10.76
C ARG A 121 -12.98 16.15 -12.25
N LYS A 122 -12.11 15.40 -12.94
CA LYS A 122 -11.93 15.51 -14.39
C LYS A 122 -13.18 15.08 -15.15
N GLU A 123 -13.82 13.99 -14.72
CA GLU A 123 -15.07 13.49 -15.30
C GLU A 123 -16.20 14.52 -15.14
N ALA A 124 -16.39 15.05 -13.93
CA ALA A 124 -17.39 16.08 -13.68
C ALA A 124 -17.15 17.34 -14.53
N ALA A 125 -15.89 17.78 -14.65
CA ALA A 125 -15.53 18.90 -15.50
C ALA A 125 -15.75 18.62 -16.99
N ALA A 126 -15.55 17.38 -17.45
CA ALA A 126 -15.83 16.97 -18.83
C ALA A 126 -17.35 16.96 -19.12
N MET A 127 -18.16 16.46 -18.18
CA MET A 127 -19.63 16.47 -18.28
C MET A 127 -20.18 17.90 -18.32
N MET A 128 -19.67 18.81 -17.47
CA MET A 128 -20.06 20.23 -17.50
C MET A 128 -19.73 20.91 -18.84
N ARG A 129 -18.63 20.52 -19.49
CA ARG A 129 -18.29 21.02 -20.83
C ARG A 129 -19.21 20.49 -21.92
N GLN A 130 -19.82 19.31 -21.73
CA GLN A 130 -20.71 18.67 -22.69
C GLN A 130 -22.20 19.04 -22.47
N GLY A 131 -22.52 19.83 -21.44
CA GLY A 131 -23.89 20.29 -21.18
C GLY A 131 -24.87 19.18 -20.75
N VAL A 132 -24.36 18.05 -20.25
CA VAL A 132 -25.19 16.94 -19.77
C VAL A 132 -25.37 17.10 -18.26
N ASP A 133 -26.61 17.30 -17.80
CA ASP A 133 -26.94 17.43 -16.39
C ASP A 133 -26.59 16.15 -15.60
N SER A 134 -26.08 16.34 -14.38
CA SER A 134 -25.54 15.26 -13.55
C SER A 134 -26.62 14.28 -13.06
N PRO A 135 -26.41 12.95 -13.13
CA PRO A 135 -27.37 11.95 -12.64
C PRO A 135 -27.59 11.99 -11.12
N LEU A 136 -26.70 12.64 -10.35
CA LEU A 136 -26.87 12.81 -8.90
C LEU A 136 -27.86 13.92 -8.52
N SER A 137 -28.30 14.76 -9.47
CA SER A 137 -29.33 15.77 -9.23
C SER A 137 -30.75 15.17 -9.12
N GLY A 138 -30.97 13.92 -9.58
CA GLY A 138 -32.29 13.30 -9.62
C GLY A 138 -32.70 12.51 -8.37
N ALA A 139 -31.79 12.26 -7.42
CA ALA A 139 -32.04 11.35 -6.29
C ALA A 139 -32.58 12.02 -5.01
N ALA A 140 -32.68 13.36 -4.96
CA ALA A 140 -33.12 14.09 -3.76
C ALA A 140 -34.64 14.41 -3.73
N ALA A 141 -35.40 14.09 -4.78
CA ALA A 141 -36.84 14.35 -4.86
C ALA A 141 -37.64 13.06 -4.76
N GLY A 142 -37.77 12.52 -3.54
CA GLY A 142 -38.50 11.27 -3.34
C GLY A 142 -38.58 10.80 -1.89
N ALA A 143 -38.85 11.69 -0.94
CA ALA A 143 -39.33 11.29 0.37
C ALA A 143 -40.88 11.22 0.31
N PRO A 144 -41.50 10.04 0.32
CA PRO A 144 -42.94 9.97 0.51
C PRO A 144 -43.23 10.33 1.97
N GLY A 145 -43.92 11.46 2.16
CA GLY A 145 -44.61 11.71 3.41
C GLY A 145 -45.54 10.54 3.71
N ARG A 146 -45.51 10.04 4.94
CA ARG A 146 -46.61 9.27 5.49
C ARG A 146 -47.11 9.94 6.76
N GLU A 147 -48.35 10.36 6.62
CA GLU A 147 -49.24 11.01 7.56
C GLU A 147 -49.36 10.30 8.91
N SER A 148 -49.62 11.15 9.89
CA SER A 148 -50.24 10.95 11.18
C SER A 148 -51.36 9.90 11.21
N ALA A 149 -51.33 9.01 12.20
CA ALA A 149 -52.50 8.42 12.86
C ALA A 149 -52.09 7.91 14.25
#